data_AF-A0A852R1F8-F1
#
_entry.id   AF-A0A852R1F8-F1
#
_cell.length_a   1.000
_cell.length_b   1.000
_cell.length_c   1.000
_cell.angle_alpha   90.00
_cell.angle_beta   90.00
_cell.angle_gamma   90.00
#
_symmetry.space_group_name_H-M   'P 1'
#
loop_
_entity.id
_entity.type
_entity.pdbx_description
1 polymer ?
#
loop_
_entity_poly.entity_id
_entity_poly.type
_entity_poly.pdbx_seq_one_letter_code
_entity_poly.pdbx_strand_id
1 'polypeptide(L)'
;MGAGRLARDLHPVAWWVWAVGLAVAASCTTNPWLLLVLLGVVTLVVLTCRSDQPWARSFRLYVWLGVVVLVVRILFRVLLGGDVPGHVLFTLPSIPLPDWAAGISLLGPFTREELLAATYEGLRLATLLIAVGAANALANPKRLMKSLPPALYEIGTAMTVAISVVPQLADSARRVRAAQQLRGGPEGRFRRVRGVRRLLVPILEDAFDRSLALAAGMDARGYGRTGELTAVQRRRTGALIIGGLVGVCVGVYAFLDSTAPRLLALPMLVLGMLLALGGFALAGRRVQRTRYRPDRWQLPELVVAGAGIAAGAGMWALQRWDTAVAHPGVLVRPDVSLLALAAALVAVLPVWAAPLPVTARRRVEVVA
;
A
#
# COMPACT_ATOMS: atom_id res chain seq x y z
N MET A 1 -38.37 3.60 1.07
CA MET A 1 -38.25 2.14 1.31
C MET A 1 -36.87 1.67 0.83
N GLY A 2 -35.82 1.86 1.64
CA GLY A 2 -34.47 1.40 1.30
C GLY A 2 -34.17 0.16 2.12
N ALA A 3 -33.99 -0.98 1.47
CA ALA A 3 -33.52 -2.20 2.14
C ALA A 3 -32.29 -1.85 3.00
N GLY A 4 -32.42 -2.04 4.32
CA GLY A 4 -31.38 -1.67 5.28
C GLY A 4 -30.06 -2.32 4.89
N ARG A 5 -29.02 -1.50 4.66
CA ARG A 5 -27.68 -2.01 4.36
C ARG A 5 -27.18 -2.74 5.59
N LEU A 6 -27.20 -4.07 5.56
CA LEU A 6 -26.65 -4.88 6.64
C LEU A 6 -25.18 -4.50 6.85
N ALA A 7 -24.80 -4.26 8.10
CA ALA A 7 -23.44 -3.90 8.46
C ALA A 7 -22.50 -5.07 8.11
N ARG A 8 -21.53 -4.82 7.23
CA ARG A 8 -20.59 -5.84 6.75
C ARG A 8 -19.26 -5.19 6.37
N ASP A 9 -18.17 -5.86 6.69
CA ASP A 9 -16.84 -5.46 6.19
C ASP A 9 -16.68 -5.87 4.71
N LEU A 10 -16.31 -4.90 3.87
CA LEU A 10 -15.96 -5.10 2.45
C LEU A 10 -14.77 -6.06 2.28
N HIS A 11 -14.67 -6.69 1.12
CA HIS A 11 -13.51 -7.53 0.79
C HIS A 11 -12.20 -6.69 0.79
N PRO A 12 -11.15 -7.08 1.54
CA PRO A 12 -9.93 -6.28 1.70
C PRO A 12 -9.22 -5.94 0.37
N VAL A 13 -9.26 -6.88 -0.58
CA VAL A 13 -8.65 -6.67 -1.91
C VAL A 13 -9.35 -5.54 -2.68
N ALA A 14 -10.65 -5.30 -2.49
CA ALA A 14 -11.35 -4.21 -3.18
C ALA A 14 -10.81 -2.84 -2.73
N TRP A 15 -10.51 -2.67 -1.43
CA TRP A 15 -9.87 -1.46 -0.91
C TRP A 15 -8.45 -1.27 -1.43
N TRP A 16 -7.69 -2.35 -1.55
CA TRP A 16 -6.35 -2.31 -2.15
C TRP A 16 -6.39 -1.94 -3.63
N VAL A 17 -7.29 -2.53 -4.41
CA VAL A 17 -7.47 -2.16 -5.83
C VAL A 17 -7.87 -0.70 -5.96
N TRP A 18 -8.79 -0.23 -5.11
CA TRP A 18 -9.20 1.17 -5.10
C TRP A 18 -8.03 2.12 -4.78
N ALA A 19 -7.26 1.82 -3.74
CA ALA A 19 -6.11 2.62 -3.34
C ALA A 19 -4.96 2.60 -4.36
N VAL A 20 -4.72 1.45 -5.00
CA VAL A 20 -3.74 1.35 -6.11
C VAL A 20 -4.21 2.19 -7.30
N GLY A 21 -5.49 2.16 -7.64
CA GLY A 21 -6.06 3.03 -8.68
C GLY A 21 -5.86 4.52 -8.38
N LEU A 22 -6.03 4.93 -7.12
CA LEU A 22 -5.73 6.29 -6.67
C LEU A 22 -4.24 6.61 -6.67
N ALA A 23 -3.38 5.65 -6.36
CA ALA A 23 -1.94 5.84 -6.46
C ALA A 23 -1.49 6.01 -7.92
N VAL A 24 -2.10 5.27 -8.85
CA VAL A 24 -1.91 5.48 -10.30
C VAL A 24 -2.41 6.88 -10.69
N ALA A 25 -3.60 7.27 -10.24
CA ALA A 25 -4.16 8.59 -10.51
C ALA A 25 -3.23 9.73 -10.06
N ALA A 26 -2.72 9.66 -8.82
CA ALA A 26 -1.77 10.63 -8.28
C ALA A 26 -0.43 10.58 -9.01
N SER A 27 0.01 9.40 -9.49
CA SER A 27 1.24 9.28 -10.29
C SER A 27 1.13 9.96 -11.65
N CYS A 28 -0.06 10.08 -12.20
CA CYS A 28 -0.32 10.66 -13.54
C CYS A 28 -0.51 12.18 -13.53
N THR A 29 -0.48 12.87 -12.38
CA THR A 29 -0.68 14.32 -12.32
C THR A 29 0.22 15.00 -11.30
N THR A 30 0.66 16.21 -11.64
CA THR A 30 1.31 17.15 -10.70
C THR A 30 0.43 18.38 -10.45
N ASN A 31 -0.81 18.39 -10.95
CA ASN A 31 -1.74 19.48 -10.75
C ASN A 31 -2.20 19.53 -9.27
N PRO A 32 -1.91 20.61 -8.53
CA PRO A 32 -2.20 20.68 -7.10
C PRO A 32 -3.69 20.57 -6.79
N TRP A 33 -4.57 21.10 -7.64
CA TRP A 33 -6.01 21.04 -7.41
C TRP A 33 -6.55 19.62 -7.51
N LEU A 34 -6.09 18.86 -8.52
CA LEU A 34 -6.48 17.45 -8.67
C LEU A 34 -5.95 16.61 -7.52
N LEU A 35 -4.71 16.84 -7.08
CA LEU A 35 -4.14 16.16 -5.93
C LEU A 35 -4.89 16.49 -4.63
N LEU A 36 -5.29 17.73 -4.41
CA LEU A 36 -6.13 18.13 -3.27
C LEU A 36 -7.51 17.46 -3.32
N VAL A 37 -8.14 17.38 -4.50
CA VAL A 37 -9.39 16.63 -4.67
C VAL A 37 -9.18 15.18 -4.31
N LEU A 38 -8.15 14.51 -4.84
CA LEU A 38 -7.83 13.11 -4.51
C LEU A 38 -7.61 12.92 -2.99
N LEU A 39 -6.87 13.82 -2.33
CA LEU A 39 -6.69 13.80 -0.88
C LEU A 39 -8.02 13.94 -0.13
N GLY A 40 -8.90 14.84 -0.60
CA GLY A 40 -10.25 15.01 -0.09
C GLY A 40 -11.09 13.74 -0.22
N VAL A 41 -11.09 13.13 -1.41
CA VAL A 41 -11.77 11.85 -1.69
C VAL A 41 -11.25 10.75 -0.76
N VAL A 42 -9.92 10.60 -0.65
CA VAL A 42 -9.31 9.57 0.20
C VAL A 42 -9.71 9.77 1.65
N THR A 43 -9.60 11.00 2.14
CA THR A 43 -9.92 11.33 3.54
C THR A 43 -11.40 11.11 3.82
N LEU A 44 -12.28 11.54 2.91
CA LEU A 44 -13.72 11.33 3.03
C LEU A 44 -14.06 9.83 3.10
N VAL A 45 -13.58 9.04 2.15
CA VAL A 45 -13.84 7.59 2.10
C VAL A 45 -13.31 6.89 3.36
N VAL A 46 -12.12 7.25 3.84
CA VAL A 46 -11.58 6.68 5.08
C VAL A 46 -12.45 7.06 6.28
N LEU A 47 -12.89 8.31 6.40
CA LEU A 47 -13.71 8.76 7.53
C LEU A 47 -15.10 8.11 7.53
N THR A 48 -15.69 7.85 6.36
CA THR A 48 -17.03 7.25 6.24
C THR A 48 -17.02 5.72 6.32
N CYS A 49 -15.98 5.07 5.78
CA CYS A 49 -15.96 3.63 5.59
C CYS A 49 -15.04 2.87 6.57
N ARG A 50 -14.27 3.56 7.43
CA ARG A 50 -13.43 2.89 8.43
C ARG A 50 -14.25 2.14 9.48
N SER A 51 -13.75 0.98 9.90
CA SER A 51 -14.24 0.22 11.06
C SER A 51 -13.57 0.68 12.36
N ASP A 52 -14.15 0.35 13.52
CA ASP A 52 -13.61 0.71 14.86
C ASP A 52 -12.35 -0.09 15.26
N GLN A 53 -11.61 -0.63 14.30
CA GLN A 53 -10.50 -1.53 14.56
C GLN A 53 -9.20 -0.75 14.81
N PRO A 54 -8.23 -1.28 15.58
CA PRO A 54 -7.02 -0.55 15.96
C PRO A 54 -6.21 0.02 14.78
N TRP A 55 -6.22 -0.67 13.64
CA TRP A 55 -5.55 -0.24 12.40
C TRP A 55 -6.20 0.97 11.74
N ALA A 56 -7.47 1.28 11.99
CA ALA A 56 -8.10 2.50 11.48
C ALA A 56 -7.40 3.78 12.00
N ARG A 57 -6.69 3.69 13.13
CA ARG A 57 -5.85 4.78 13.67
C ARG A 57 -4.54 4.98 12.90
N SER A 58 -4.13 4.02 12.06
CA SER A 58 -2.91 4.12 11.25
C SER A 58 -3.01 5.22 10.20
N PHE A 59 -4.21 5.56 9.72
CA PHE A 59 -4.41 6.62 8.72
C PHE A 59 -3.78 7.95 9.15
N ARG A 60 -3.93 8.32 10.42
CA ARG A 60 -3.34 9.56 10.98
C ARG A 60 -1.81 9.55 10.89
N LEU A 61 -1.17 8.40 11.06
CA LEU A 61 0.28 8.26 10.91
C LEU A 61 0.71 8.46 9.46
N TYR A 62 -0.05 7.94 8.49
CA TYR A 62 0.23 8.12 7.07
C TYR A 62 0.00 9.56 6.61
N VAL A 63 -1.04 10.24 7.09
CA VAL A 63 -1.25 11.67 6.83
C VAL A 63 -0.10 12.49 7.42
N TRP A 64 0.29 12.23 8.67
CA TRP A 64 1.43 12.90 9.28
C TRP A 64 2.73 12.67 8.50
N LEU A 65 3.00 11.42 8.10
CA LEU A 65 4.17 11.08 7.30
C LEU A 65 4.12 11.76 5.92
N GLY A 66 2.95 11.89 5.29
CA GLY A 66 2.76 12.65 4.06
C GLY A 66 3.10 14.14 4.20
N VAL A 67 2.66 14.77 5.29
CA VAL A 67 3.01 16.15 5.62
C VAL A 67 4.52 16.28 5.86
N VAL A 68 5.13 15.36 6.61
CA VAL A 68 6.58 15.35 6.83
C VAL A 68 7.34 15.22 5.51
N VAL A 69 6.92 14.31 4.61
CA VAL A 69 7.54 14.14 3.28
C VAL A 69 7.43 15.43 2.47
N LEU A 70 6.27 16.10 2.46
CA LEU A 70 6.09 17.39 1.79
C LEU A 70 7.03 18.46 2.35
N VAL A 71 7.08 18.62 3.68
CA VAL A 71 7.94 19.62 4.33
C VAL A 71 9.41 19.34 4.07
N VAL A 72 9.83 18.07 4.21
CA VAL A 72 11.21 17.65 3.94
C VAL A 72 11.56 17.88 2.47
N ARG A 73 10.64 17.61 1.53
CA ARG A 73 10.84 17.89 0.09
C ARG A 73 11.07 19.37 -0.18
N ILE A 74 10.25 20.25 0.42
CA ILE A 74 10.42 21.71 0.30
C ILE A 74 11.74 22.13 0.93
N LEU A 75 12.07 21.64 2.12
CA LEU A 75 13.34 21.95 2.81
C LEU A 75 14.55 21.52 1.98
N PHE A 76 14.56 20.31 1.42
CA PHE A 76 15.63 19.87 0.53
C PHE A 76 15.72 20.75 -0.71
N ARG A 77 14.60 21.20 -1.28
CA ARG A 77 14.65 22.14 -2.43
C ARG A 77 15.23 23.49 -2.04
N VAL A 78 14.90 24.02 -0.87
CA VAL A 78 15.48 25.27 -0.33
C VAL A 78 16.99 25.11 -0.07
N LEU A 79 17.42 23.94 0.42
CA LEU A 79 18.83 23.65 0.73
C LEU A 79 19.69 23.41 -0.51
N LEU A 80 19.19 22.67 -1.50
CA LEU A 80 19.84 22.40 -2.79
C LEU A 80 19.48 23.48 -3.83
N GLY A 81 19.53 24.76 -3.44
CA GLY A 81 19.06 25.89 -4.26
C GLY A 81 19.43 25.78 -5.74
N GLY A 82 18.49 26.11 -6.63
CA GLY A 82 18.69 26.08 -8.07
C GLY A 82 18.79 27.48 -8.64
N ASP A 83 19.63 27.63 -9.68
CA ASP A 83 19.66 28.84 -10.52
C ASP A 83 18.46 28.85 -11.49
N VAL A 84 17.26 28.67 -10.96
CA VAL A 84 16.04 28.74 -11.76
C VAL A 84 15.63 30.20 -11.89
N PRO A 85 15.60 30.77 -13.11
CA PRO A 85 15.18 32.15 -13.31
C PRO A 85 13.70 32.31 -12.90
N GLY A 86 13.42 33.34 -12.11
CA GLY A 86 12.09 33.54 -11.53
C GLY A 86 12.03 34.67 -10.50
N HIS A 87 10.94 34.71 -9.74
CA HIS A 87 10.72 35.71 -8.71
C HIS A 87 11.39 35.27 -7.42
N VAL A 88 12.51 35.91 -7.08
CA VAL A 88 13.28 35.59 -5.87
C VAL A 88 12.47 35.96 -4.61
N LEU A 89 12.24 34.99 -3.74
CA LEU A 89 11.62 35.19 -2.43
C LEU A 89 12.67 35.48 -1.35
N PHE A 90 13.75 34.67 -1.33
CA PHE A 90 14.83 34.79 -0.36
C PHE A 90 16.17 34.52 -1.02
N THR A 91 17.19 35.31 -0.68
CA THR A 91 18.58 35.07 -1.09
C THR A 91 19.34 34.46 0.07
N LEU A 92 19.63 33.16 0.00
CA LEU A 92 20.51 32.50 0.96
C LEU A 92 21.96 32.56 0.46
N PRO A 93 22.95 32.69 1.35
CA PRO A 93 24.36 32.72 0.95
C PRO A 93 24.74 31.38 0.32
N SER A 94 25.17 31.40 -0.94
CA SER A 94 25.58 30.20 -1.65
C SER A 94 26.97 29.74 -1.17
N ILE A 95 27.08 28.44 -0.91
CA ILE A 95 28.34 27.78 -0.60
C ILE A 95 28.70 26.96 -1.84
N PRO A 96 29.71 27.40 -2.63
CA PRO A 96 30.14 26.63 -3.79
C PRO A 96 30.69 25.29 -3.33
N LEU A 97 30.16 24.21 -3.90
CA LEU A 97 30.71 22.87 -3.70
C LEU A 97 32.00 22.70 -4.51
N PRO A 98 32.93 21.80 -4.09
CA PRO A 98 34.17 21.57 -4.81
C PRO A 98 33.93 21.02 -6.22
N ASP A 99 34.91 21.16 -7.12
CA ASP A 99 34.77 20.93 -8.58
C ASP A 99 34.20 19.55 -8.99
N TRP A 100 34.31 18.52 -8.13
CA TRP A 100 33.69 17.21 -8.35
C TRP A 100 32.15 17.20 -8.25
N ALA A 101 31.57 18.26 -7.67
CA ALA A 101 30.13 18.52 -7.56
C ALA A 101 29.74 19.86 -8.23
N ALA A 102 30.52 20.29 -9.24
CA ALA A 102 30.24 21.45 -10.07
C ALA A 102 28.90 21.26 -10.80
N GLY A 103 27.83 21.85 -10.27
CA GLY A 103 26.46 21.70 -10.74
C GLY A 103 25.41 21.66 -9.62
N ILE A 104 25.85 21.53 -8.37
CA ILE A 104 25.00 21.68 -7.18
C ILE A 104 25.57 22.84 -6.35
N SER A 105 24.77 23.88 -6.13
CA SER A 105 25.09 24.93 -5.16
C SER A 105 24.36 24.59 -3.86
N LEU A 106 25.09 24.53 -2.75
CA LEU A 106 24.43 24.50 -1.43
C LEU A 106 23.97 25.91 -1.13
N LEU A 107 22.66 26.08 -0.96
CA LEU A 107 21.99 27.37 -0.77
C LEU A 107 22.13 28.29 -2.01
N GLY A 108 21.20 29.24 -2.14
CA GLY A 108 21.12 30.14 -3.28
C GLY A 108 19.84 30.99 -3.27
N PRO A 109 19.55 31.74 -4.35
CA PRO A 109 18.29 32.46 -4.48
C PRO A 109 17.13 31.47 -4.61
N PHE A 110 16.24 31.44 -3.63
CA PHE A 110 15.05 30.61 -3.63
C PHE A 110 13.89 31.36 -4.28
N THR A 111 13.39 30.85 -5.40
CA THR A 111 12.31 31.51 -6.17
C THR A 111 10.94 30.96 -5.83
N ARG A 112 9.90 31.75 -6.14
CA ARG A 112 8.50 31.32 -6.02
C ARG A 112 8.20 30.08 -6.86
N GLU A 113 8.78 30.01 -8.05
CA GLU A 113 8.62 28.93 -9.01
C GLU A 113 9.16 27.61 -8.46
N GLU A 114 10.30 27.64 -7.76
CA GLU A 114 10.86 26.47 -7.07
C GLU A 114 10.01 26.01 -5.89
N LEU A 115 9.48 26.95 -5.10
CA LEU A 115 8.55 26.62 -4.02
C LEU A 115 7.30 25.91 -4.55
N LEU A 116 6.72 26.41 -5.63
CA LEU A 116 5.56 25.81 -6.28
C LEU A 116 5.90 24.43 -6.84
N ALA A 117 7.02 24.29 -7.57
CA ALA A 117 7.46 23.01 -8.12
C ALA A 117 7.69 21.95 -7.02
N ALA A 118 8.36 22.33 -5.93
CA ALA A 118 8.59 21.45 -4.78
C ALA A 118 7.28 21.09 -4.08
N THR A 119 6.35 22.03 -3.96
CA THR A 119 5.03 21.80 -3.37
C THR A 119 4.21 20.85 -4.22
N TYR A 120 4.17 21.00 -5.54
CA TYR A 120 3.39 20.15 -6.44
C TYR A 120 3.90 18.70 -6.39
N GLU A 121 5.21 18.52 -6.49
CA GLU A 121 5.81 17.19 -6.46
C GLU A 121 5.78 16.57 -5.04
N GLY A 122 5.94 17.39 -3.99
CA GLY A 122 5.76 16.94 -2.61
C GLY A 122 4.32 16.52 -2.31
N LEU A 123 3.34 17.24 -2.85
CA LEU A 123 1.91 16.91 -2.70
C LEU A 123 1.57 15.60 -3.42
N ARG A 124 2.17 15.35 -4.59
CA ARG A 124 2.05 14.08 -5.31
C ARG A 124 2.56 12.91 -4.46
N LEU A 125 3.77 13.02 -3.91
CA LEU A 125 4.34 11.99 -3.03
C LEU A 125 3.51 11.79 -1.76
N ALA A 126 3.02 12.87 -1.14
CA ALA A 126 2.14 12.81 0.02
C ALA A 126 0.82 12.09 -0.31
N THR A 127 0.24 12.36 -1.47
CA THR A 127 -1.01 11.73 -1.94
C THR A 127 -0.82 10.23 -2.16
N LEU A 128 0.29 9.82 -2.78
CA LEU A 128 0.64 8.39 -2.94
C LEU A 128 0.70 7.67 -1.60
N LEU A 129 1.41 8.28 -0.64
CA LEU A 129 1.58 7.71 0.69
C LEU A 129 0.25 7.62 1.45
N ILE A 130 -0.59 8.66 1.36
CA ILE A 130 -1.90 8.71 2.01
C ILE A 130 -2.87 7.71 1.38
N ALA A 131 -2.82 7.48 0.06
CA ALA A 131 -3.60 6.45 -0.61
C ALA A 131 -3.23 5.04 -0.10
N VAL A 132 -1.95 4.74 0.06
CA VAL A 132 -1.50 3.48 0.69
C VAL A 132 -1.96 3.40 2.15
N GLY A 133 -1.89 4.50 2.89
CA GLY A 133 -2.40 4.60 4.26
C GLY A 133 -3.90 4.31 4.35
N ALA A 134 -4.68 4.75 3.37
CA ALA A 134 -6.11 4.47 3.28
C ALA A 134 -6.38 2.98 3.08
N ALA A 135 -5.61 2.30 2.21
CA ALA A 135 -5.70 0.85 2.04
C ALA A 135 -5.48 0.12 3.37
N ASN A 136 -4.43 0.49 4.11
CA ASN A 136 -4.08 -0.13 5.39
C ASN A 136 -5.10 0.19 6.51
N ALA A 137 -5.74 1.35 6.46
CA ALA A 137 -6.77 1.73 7.42
C ALA A 137 -8.12 1.03 7.17
N LEU A 138 -8.47 0.79 5.90
CA LEU A 138 -9.74 0.21 5.47
C LEU A 138 -9.70 -1.33 5.34
N ALA A 139 -8.55 -1.90 4.98
CA ALA A 139 -8.38 -3.34 4.78
C ALA A 139 -7.92 -4.03 6.06
N ASN A 140 -8.65 -5.06 6.49
CA ASN A 140 -8.22 -5.91 7.61
C ASN A 140 -7.08 -6.85 7.16
N PRO A 141 -5.85 -6.75 7.73
CA PRO A 141 -4.69 -7.53 7.28
C PRO A 141 -4.89 -9.04 7.47
N LYS A 142 -5.58 -9.47 8.53
CA LYS A 142 -5.87 -10.90 8.75
C LYS A 142 -6.83 -11.46 7.70
N ARG A 143 -7.82 -10.65 7.28
CA ARG A 143 -8.74 -11.04 6.19
C ARG A 143 -8.06 -11.01 4.83
N LEU A 144 -7.13 -10.09 4.60
CA LEU A 144 -6.31 -10.05 3.39
C LEU A 144 -5.52 -11.35 3.24
N MET A 145 -4.90 -11.82 4.32
CA MET A 145 -4.20 -13.11 4.38
C MET A 145 -5.12 -14.30 4.07
N LYS A 146 -6.36 -14.27 4.58
CA LYS A 146 -7.38 -15.30 4.26
C LYS A 146 -7.78 -15.29 2.78
N SER A 147 -7.75 -14.12 2.14
CA SER A 147 -8.12 -13.94 0.72
C SER A 147 -7.00 -14.25 -0.28
N LEU A 148 -5.82 -14.66 0.18
CA LEU A 148 -4.73 -15.07 -0.72
C LEU A 148 -5.17 -16.23 -1.63
N PRO A 149 -4.73 -16.23 -2.91
CA PRO A 149 -4.95 -17.34 -3.83
C PRO A 149 -4.51 -18.66 -3.20
N PRO A 150 -5.23 -19.79 -3.46
CA PRO A 150 -4.88 -21.05 -2.84
C PRO A 150 -3.47 -21.54 -3.24
N ALA A 151 -2.95 -21.09 -4.38
CA ALA A 151 -1.55 -21.29 -4.79
C ALA A 151 -0.52 -20.86 -3.73
N LEU A 152 -0.85 -19.84 -2.94
CA LEU A 152 -0.01 -19.28 -1.90
C LEU A 152 -0.37 -19.83 -0.52
N TYR A 153 -1.02 -20.99 -0.44
CA TYR A 153 -1.47 -21.56 0.83
C TYR A 153 -0.34 -21.69 1.85
N GLU A 154 0.82 -22.22 1.45
CA GLU A 154 1.98 -22.39 2.34
C GLU A 154 2.51 -21.04 2.86
N ILE A 155 2.57 -20.02 1.99
CA ILE A 155 2.97 -18.67 2.38
C ILE A 155 1.90 -18.04 3.28
N GLY A 156 0.63 -18.24 2.95
CA GLY A 156 -0.52 -17.73 3.67
C GLY A 156 -0.62 -18.32 5.07
N THR A 157 -0.40 -19.63 5.25
CA THR A 157 -0.37 -20.28 6.56
C THR A 157 0.81 -19.78 7.39
N ALA A 158 2.02 -19.75 6.82
CA ALA A 158 3.21 -19.25 7.52
C ALA A 158 3.04 -17.81 8.01
N MET A 159 2.52 -16.92 7.16
CA MET A 159 2.28 -15.53 7.53
C MET A 159 1.10 -15.38 8.51
N THR A 160 0.05 -16.19 8.39
CA THR A 160 -1.06 -16.19 9.37
C THR A 160 -0.57 -16.63 10.75
N VAL A 161 0.27 -17.67 10.81
CA VAL A 161 0.94 -18.13 12.02
C VAL A 161 1.82 -17.00 12.57
N ALA A 162 2.67 -16.38 11.76
CA ALA A 162 3.53 -15.28 12.19
C ALA A 162 2.72 -14.12 12.80
N ILE A 163 1.65 -13.66 12.13
CA ILE A 163 0.76 -12.59 12.62
C ILE A 163 0.08 -12.97 13.95
N SER A 164 -0.24 -14.26 14.14
CA SER A 164 -0.85 -14.76 15.39
C SER A 164 0.14 -14.85 16.55
N VAL A 165 1.43 -15.02 16.26
CA VAL A 165 2.51 -15.15 17.26
C VAL A 165 3.02 -13.79 17.73
N VAL A 166 2.92 -12.73 16.91
CA VAL A 166 3.31 -11.35 17.30
C VAL A 166 2.77 -10.90 18.67
N PRO A 167 1.46 -10.98 18.98
CA PRO A 167 0.96 -10.57 20.30
C PRO A 167 1.55 -11.42 21.43
N GLN A 168 1.77 -12.71 21.18
CA GLN A 168 2.38 -13.62 22.16
C GLN A 168 3.82 -13.21 22.48
N LEU A 169 4.62 -12.89 21.46
CA LEU A 169 5.98 -12.38 21.62
C LEU A 169 6.01 -11.04 22.36
N ALA A 170 5.04 -10.16 22.11
CA ALA A 170 4.93 -8.90 22.83
C ALA A 170 4.65 -9.12 24.32
N ASP A 171 3.77 -10.06 24.67
CA ASP A 171 3.49 -10.39 26.06
C ASP A 171 4.68 -11.08 26.73
N SER A 172 5.36 -12.00 26.03
CA SER A 172 6.61 -12.61 26.52
C SER A 172 7.69 -11.56 26.76
N ALA A 173 7.86 -10.61 25.83
CA ALA A 173 8.79 -9.51 26.00
C ALA A 173 8.44 -8.63 27.22
N ARG A 174 7.15 -8.35 27.46
CA ARG A 174 6.69 -7.60 28.64
C ARG A 174 6.98 -8.36 29.94
N ARG A 175 6.68 -9.66 29.99
CA ARG A 175 6.96 -10.52 31.16
C ARG A 175 8.45 -10.59 31.47
N VAL A 176 9.29 -10.81 30.45
CA VAL A 176 10.75 -10.87 30.63
C VAL A 176 11.30 -9.51 31.07
N ARG A 177 10.83 -8.39 30.49
CA ARG A 177 11.23 -7.05 30.94
C ARG A 177 10.88 -6.81 32.41
N ALA A 178 9.67 -7.15 32.83
CA ALA A 178 9.26 -7.00 34.23
C ALA A 178 10.12 -7.85 35.19
N ALA A 179 10.39 -9.10 34.85
CA ALA A 179 11.26 -9.97 35.65
C ALA A 179 12.71 -9.44 35.74
N GLN A 180 13.25 -8.88 34.66
CA GLN A 180 14.59 -8.28 34.67
C GLN A 180 14.64 -6.98 35.49
N GLN A 181 13.57 -6.18 35.50
CA GLN A 181 13.48 -4.96 36.33
C GLN A 181 13.51 -5.32 37.82
N LEU A 182 12.79 -6.36 38.24
CA LEU A 182 12.80 -6.86 39.62
C LEU A 182 14.17 -7.42 40.06
N ARG A 183 15.02 -7.83 39.11
CA ARG A 183 16.36 -8.37 39.36
C ARG A 183 17.46 -7.29 39.38
N GLY A 184 17.10 -6.00 39.42
CA GLY A 184 18.07 -4.89 39.45
C GLY A 184 18.70 -4.65 38.08
N GLY A 185 17.92 -4.11 37.14
CA GLY A 185 18.35 -3.86 35.76
C GLY A 185 19.60 -2.96 35.69
N PRO A 186 20.56 -3.25 34.79
CA PRO A 186 21.82 -2.53 34.74
C PRO A 186 21.63 -1.05 34.37
N GLU A 187 21.99 -0.15 35.29
CA GLU A 187 22.10 1.29 35.04
C GLU A 187 23.36 1.58 34.20
N GLY A 188 23.20 2.34 33.10
CA GLY A 188 24.30 2.76 32.20
C GLY A 188 24.13 2.37 30.71
N ARG A 189 24.43 3.31 29.80
CA ARG A 189 24.24 3.19 28.33
C ARG A 189 25.01 2.02 27.70
N PHE A 190 26.24 1.75 28.17
CA PHE A 190 27.08 0.65 27.69
C PHE A 190 26.63 -0.73 28.22
N ARG A 191 26.11 -0.80 29.44
CA ARG A 191 25.62 -2.05 30.06
C ARG A 191 24.24 -2.46 29.52
N ARG A 192 23.48 -1.51 28.97
CA ARG A 192 22.20 -1.71 28.27
C ARG A 192 22.32 -2.57 27.01
N VAL A 193 23.42 -2.44 26.25
CA VAL A 193 23.69 -3.28 25.05
C VAL A 193 23.95 -4.73 25.45
N ARG A 194 24.73 -4.98 26.51
CA ARG A 194 24.90 -6.33 27.10
C ARG A 194 23.60 -6.88 27.73
N GLY A 195 22.72 -5.99 28.19
CA GLY A 195 21.39 -6.33 28.70
C GLY A 195 20.44 -6.85 27.62
N VAL A 196 20.68 -6.54 26.34
CA VAL A 196 19.86 -7.04 25.22
C VAL A 196 19.86 -8.56 25.19
N ARG A 197 21.02 -9.22 25.39
CA ARG A 197 21.10 -10.70 25.43
C ARG A 197 20.23 -11.31 26.54
N ARG A 198 20.15 -10.67 27.72
CA ARG A 198 19.31 -11.13 28.84
C ARG A 198 17.81 -11.02 28.55
N LEU A 199 17.43 -10.11 27.66
CA LEU A 199 16.05 -9.98 27.18
C LEU A 199 15.77 -10.92 26.00
N LEU A 200 16.71 -11.01 25.05
CA LEU A 200 16.52 -11.72 23.79
C LEU A 200 16.51 -13.23 23.98
N VAL A 201 17.45 -13.79 24.75
CA VAL A 201 17.60 -15.24 24.90
C VAL A 201 16.31 -15.89 25.45
N PRO A 202 15.69 -15.41 26.55
CA PRO A 202 14.45 -16.01 27.05
C PRO A 202 13.26 -15.85 26.09
N ILE A 203 13.23 -14.75 25.32
CA ILE A 203 12.16 -14.54 24.31
C ILE A 203 12.34 -15.52 23.16
N LEU A 204 13.58 -15.75 22.71
CA LEU A 204 13.86 -16.72 21.65
C LEU A 204 13.57 -18.14 22.11
N GLU A 205 13.94 -18.50 23.34
CA GLU A 205 13.62 -19.81 23.94
C GLU A 205 12.11 -20.06 23.97
N ASP A 206 11.32 -19.13 24.53
CA ASP A 206 9.84 -19.22 24.52
C ASP A 206 9.26 -19.23 23.09
N ALA A 207 9.89 -18.54 22.13
CA ALA A 207 9.49 -18.60 20.73
C ALA A 207 9.77 -19.95 20.09
N PHE A 208 10.93 -20.57 20.38
CA PHE A 208 11.30 -21.89 19.88
C PHE A 208 10.38 -22.98 20.44
N ASP A 209 10.13 -22.99 21.75
CA ASP A 209 9.23 -23.95 22.39
C ASP A 209 7.81 -23.87 21.79
N ARG A 210 7.28 -22.66 21.59
CA ARG A 210 5.99 -22.45 20.93
C ARG A 210 5.99 -22.92 19.49
N SER A 211 7.08 -22.67 18.76
CA SER A 211 7.21 -23.12 17.37
C SER A 211 7.22 -24.65 17.28
N LEU A 212 7.94 -25.34 18.19
CA LEU A 212 7.95 -26.80 18.26
C LEU A 212 6.57 -27.35 18.63
N ALA A 213 5.91 -26.78 19.63
CA ALA A 213 4.56 -27.20 20.03
C ALA A 213 3.53 -26.99 18.91
N LEU A 214 3.62 -25.88 18.18
CA LEU A 214 2.77 -25.61 17.04
C LEU A 214 3.04 -26.60 15.90
N ALA A 215 4.31 -26.87 15.59
CA ALA A 215 4.69 -27.84 14.56
C ALA A 215 4.14 -29.24 14.88
N ALA A 216 4.36 -29.73 16.11
CA ALA A 216 3.80 -31.02 16.56
C ALA A 216 2.27 -31.07 16.45
N GLY A 217 1.58 -29.97 16.83
CA GLY A 217 0.13 -29.85 16.69
C GLY A 217 -0.36 -29.71 15.25
N MET A 218 0.48 -29.23 14.33
CA MET A 218 0.19 -29.16 12.90
C MET A 218 0.34 -30.56 12.27
N ASP A 219 1.42 -31.28 12.59
CA ASP A 219 1.67 -32.65 12.13
C ASP A 219 0.57 -33.62 12.59
N ALA A 220 0.18 -33.54 13.87
CA ALA A 220 -0.91 -34.37 14.42
C ALA A 220 -2.27 -34.13 13.72
N ARG A 221 -2.49 -32.92 13.19
CA ARG A 221 -3.70 -32.57 12.41
C ARG A 221 -3.55 -32.86 10.91
N GLY A 222 -2.41 -33.40 10.48
CA GLY A 222 -2.13 -33.74 9.09
C GLY A 222 -1.83 -32.52 8.20
N TYR A 223 -1.40 -31.39 8.76
CA TYR A 223 -0.84 -30.31 7.97
C TYR A 223 0.44 -30.79 7.26
N GLY A 224 0.74 -30.24 6.08
CA GLY A 224 1.93 -30.62 5.31
C GLY A 224 1.74 -31.80 4.36
N ARG A 225 0.57 -32.47 4.35
CA ARG A 225 0.22 -33.41 3.28
C ARG A 225 0.11 -32.67 1.93
N THR A 226 1.17 -32.73 1.13
CA THR A 226 1.13 -32.33 -0.27
C THR A 226 0.25 -33.32 -1.03
N GLY A 227 -0.75 -32.85 -1.77
CA GLY A 227 -1.58 -33.71 -2.60
C GLY A 227 -0.76 -34.56 -3.57
N GLU A 228 -1.33 -35.67 -4.05
CA GLU A 228 -0.70 -36.66 -4.94
C GLU A 228 -0.37 -36.07 -6.33
N LEU A 229 0.73 -35.31 -6.43
CA LEU A 229 1.17 -34.70 -7.69
C LEU A 229 2.50 -35.27 -8.15
N THR A 230 2.54 -35.62 -9.43
CA THR A 230 3.76 -36.06 -10.10
C THR A 230 4.78 -34.91 -10.20
N ALA A 231 6.07 -35.22 -10.18
CA ALA A 231 7.15 -34.24 -10.30
C ALA A 231 7.04 -33.36 -11.57
N VAL A 232 6.43 -33.88 -12.64
CA VAL A 232 6.20 -33.17 -13.91
C VAL A 232 5.17 -32.05 -13.76
N GLN A 233 4.04 -32.31 -13.10
CA GLN A 233 3.01 -31.30 -12.85
C GLN A 233 3.55 -30.15 -12.00
N ARG A 234 4.41 -30.45 -11.03
CA ARG A 234 5.09 -29.44 -10.19
C ARG A 234 5.99 -28.53 -11.01
N ARG A 235 6.86 -29.10 -11.86
CA ARG A 235 7.76 -28.35 -12.74
C ARG A 235 7.00 -27.51 -13.77
N ARG A 236 5.97 -28.07 -14.43
CA ARG A 236 5.14 -27.32 -15.39
C ARG A 236 4.47 -26.12 -14.75
N THR A 237 3.91 -26.28 -13.56
CA THR A 237 3.25 -25.14 -12.92
C THR A 237 4.24 -24.11 -12.41
N GLY A 238 5.43 -24.54 -11.94
CA GLY A 238 6.53 -23.62 -11.62
C GLY A 238 6.98 -22.82 -12.85
N ALA A 239 7.15 -23.48 -13.99
CA ALA A 239 7.50 -22.84 -15.25
C ALA A 239 6.41 -21.86 -15.74
N LEU A 240 5.13 -22.20 -15.59
CA LEU A 240 4.02 -21.30 -15.92
C LEU A 240 4.00 -20.05 -15.04
N ILE A 241 4.23 -20.19 -13.73
CA ILE A 241 4.26 -19.05 -12.81
C ILE A 241 5.47 -18.16 -13.10
N ILE A 242 6.67 -18.74 -13.26
CA ILE A 242 7.88 -17.99 -13.56
C ILE A 242 7.77 -17.32 -14.93
N GLY A 243 7.33 -18.05 -15.96
CA GLY A 243 7.11 -17.52 -17.30
C GLY A 243 6.06 -16.43 -17.33
N GLY A 244 4.96 -16.58 -16.59
CA GLY A 244 3.96 -15.54 -16.42
C GLY A 244 4.51 -14.30 -15.72
N LEU A 245 5.28 -14.46 -14.65
CA LEU A 245 5.92 -13.34 -13.94
C LEU A 245 6.89 -12.57 -14.85
N VAL A 246 7.77 -13.29 -15.56
CA VAL A 246 8.69 -12.68 -16.54
C VAL A 246 7.90 -11.97 -17.64
N GLY A 247 6.85 -12.60 -18.17
CA GLY A 247 5.99 -12.00 -19.19
C GLY A 247 5.29 -10.71 -18.71
N VAL A 248 4.80 -10.69 -17.47
CA VAL A 248 4.24 -9.47 -16.86
C VAL A 248 5.31 -8.40 -16.67
N CYS A 249 6.50 -8.74 -16.17
CA CYS A 249 7.60 -7.78 -16.01
C CYS A 249 8.00 -7.15 -17.34
N VAL A 250 8.20 -7.96 -18.39
CA VAL A 250 8.55 -7.46 -19.73
C VAL A 250 7.38 -6.67 -20.32
N GLY A 251 6.14 -7.12 -20.15
CA GLY A 251 4.96 -6.39 -20.63
C GLY A 251 4.79 -5.03 -19.96
N VAL A 252 5.03 -4.93 -18.65
CA VAL A 252 4.97 -3.65 -17.90
C VAL A 252 6.10 -2.73 -18.36
N TYR A 253 7.32 -3.25 -18.50
CA TYR A 253 8.44 -2.48 -19.03
C TYR A 253 8.13 -1.93 -20.43
N ALA A 254 7.71 -2.79 -21.36
CA ALA A 254 7.37 -2.41 -22.72
C ALA A 254 6.17 -1.44 -22.81
N PHE A 255 5.26 -1.48 -21.83
CA PHE A 255 4.13 -0.55 -21.78
C PHE A 255 4.53 0.84 -21.27
N LEU A 256 5.52 0.90 -20.36
CA LEU A 256 6.04 2.15 -19.80
C LEU A 256 7.11 2.79 -20.71
N ASP A 257 7.84 1.98 -21.46
CA ASP A 257 8.85 2.44 -22.41
C ASP A 257 8.20 3.07 -23.64
N SER A 258 8.52 4.33 -23.93
CA SER A 258 8.01 5.06 -25.10
C SER A 258 8.64 4.61 -26.41
N THR A 259 9.74 3.86 -26.36
CA THR A 259 10.48 3.39 -27.55
C THR A 259 10.00 2.03 -28.06
N ALA A 260 9.26 1.28 -27.25
CA ALA A 260 8.78 -0.05 -27.60
C ALA A 260 7.52 0.01 -28.48
N PRO A 261 7.39 -0.88 -29.49
CA PRO A 261 6.18 -0.96 -30.31
C PRO A 261 4.98 -1.39 -29.45
N ARG A 262 4.00 -0.48 -29.31
CA ARG A 262 2.77 -0.70 -28.50
C ARG A 262 1.98 -1.95 -28.91
N LEU A 263 2.07 -2.31 -30.20
CA LEU A 263 1.47 -3.50 -30.78
C LEU A 263 2.00 -4.80 -30.14
N LEU A 264 3.23 -4.81 -29.61
CA LEU A 264 3.84 -5.96 -28.94
C LEU A 264 3.71 -5.89 -27.42
N ALA A 265 3.73 -4.68 -26.85
CA ALA A 265 3.61 -4.45 -25.40
C ALA A 265 2.28 -5.00 -24.81
N LEU A 266 1.14 -4.66 -25.43
CA LEU A 266 -0.18 -5.11 -24.98
C LEU A 266 -0.37 -6.64 -25.02
N PRO A 267 -0.14 -7.34 -26.15
CA PRO A 267 -0.32 -8.79 -26.19
C PRO A 267 0.67 -9.52 -25.28
N MET A 268 1.89 -9.02 -25.11
CA MET A 268 2.87 -9.63 -24.21
C MET A 268 2.46 -9.49 -22.73
N LEU A 269 1.92 -8.33 -22.34
CA LEU A 269 1.37 -8.12 -21.01
C LEU A 269 0.13 -9.01 -20.76
N VAL A 270 -0.78 -9.09 -21.74
CA VAL A 270 -1.96 -9.98 -21.67
C VAL A 270 -1.54 -11.44 -21.58
N LEU A 271 -0.61 -11.89 -22.42
CA LEU A 271 -0.10 -13.26 -22.42
C LEU A 271 0.59 -13.59 -21.10
N GLY A 272 1.46 -12.70 -20.59
CA GLY A 272 2.12 -12.85 -19.30
C GLY A 272 1.10 -12.94 -18.16
N MET A 273 0.08 -12.09 -18.16
CA MET A 273 -1.00 -12.12 -17.17
C MET A 273 -1.81 -13.41 -17.24
N LEU A 274 -2.16 -13.90 -18.44
CA LEU A 274 -2.87 -15.16 -18.63
C LEU A 274 -2.03 -16.37 -18.16
N LEU A 275 -0.74 -16.39 -18.48
CA LEU A 275 0.19 -17.43 -18.01
C LEU A 275 0.33 -17.42 -16.49
N ALA A 276 0.46 -16.24 -15.88
CA ALA A 276 0.52 -16.09 -14.44
C ALA A 276 -0.78 -16.56 -13.78
N LEU A 277 -1.94 -16.07 -14.23
CA LEU A 277 -3.25 -16.45 -13.70
C LEU A 277 -3.54 -17.94 -13.89
N GLY A 278 -3.18 -18.51 -15.04
CA GLY A 278 -3.26 -19.95 -15.31
C GLY A 278 -2.36 -20.77 -14.38
N GLY A 279 -1.12 -20.34 -14.18
CA GLY A 279 -0.18 -20.92 -13.22
C GLY A 279 -0.72 -20.87 -11.79
N PHE A 280 -1.29 -19.74 -11.38
CA PHE A 280 -1.96 -19.56 -10.09
C PHE A 280 -3.22 -20.42 -9.92
N ALA A 281 -4.06 -20.57 -10.95
CA ALA A 281 -5.25 -21.41 -10.92
C ALA A 281 -4.89 -22.90 -10.82
N LEU A 282 -3.92 -23.36 -11.62
CA LEU A 282 -3.38 -24.72 -11.55
C LEU A 282 -2.69 -24.99 -10.21
N ALA A 283 -2.03 -23.97 -9.64
CA ALA A 283 -1.48 -24.03 -8.29
C ALA A 283 -2.56 -24.09 -7.20
N GLY A 284 -3.66 -23.36 -7.37
CA GLY A 284 -4.75 -23.31 -6.41
C GLY A 284 -5.57 -24.59 -6.34
N ARG A 285 -5.75 -25.28 -7.47
CA ARG A 285 -6.42 -26.60 -7.52
C ARG A 285 -5.71 -27.69 -6.70
N ARG A 286 -4.46 -27.46 -6.28
CA ARG A 286 -3.65 -28.40 -5.47
C ARG A 286 -4.07 -28.43 -4.00
N VAL A 287 -4.72 -27.37 -3.52
CA VAL A 287 -5.02 -27.19 -2.09
C VAL A 287 -6.42 -27.65 -1.80
N GLN A 288 -6.56 -28.90 -1.36
CA GLN A 288 -7.82 -29.41 -0.84
C GLN A 288 -8.11 -28.74 0.52
N ARG A 289 -9.27 -28.10 0.63
CA ARG A 289 -9.72 -27.45 1.88
C ARG A 289 -10.91 -28.24 2.43
N THR A 290 -10.83 -28.67 3.68
CA THR A 290 -11.90 -29.44 4.34
C THR A 290 -13.14 -28.59 4.64
N ARG A 291 -12.97 -27.29 4.98
CA ARG A 291 -14.10 -26.36 5.13
C ARG A 291 -13.62 -24.91 5.01
N TYR A 292 -13.78 -24.30 3.83
CA TYR A 292 -13.50 -22.88 3.62
C TYR A 292 -14.79 -22.15 3.26
N ARG A 293 -15.16 -21.13 4.05
CA ARG A 293 -16.21 -20.18 3.67
C ARG A 293 -15.53 -18.97 3.01
N PRO A 294 -15.55 -18.86 1.67
CA PRO A 294 -14.98 -17.72 0.96
C PRO A 294 -15.79 -16.46 1.21
N ASP A 295 -15.09 -15.33 1.35
CA ASP A 295 -15.73 -14.02 1.24
C ASP A 295 -16.03 -13.81 -0.25
N ARG A 296 -17.32 -13.81 -0.61
CA ARG A 296 -17.75 -13.64 -2.01
C ARG A 296 -17.70 -12.16 -2.39
N TRP A 297 -17.21 -11.87 -3.59
CA TRP A 297 -17.34 -10.53 -4.18
C TRP A 297 -18.82 -10.27 -4.47
N GLN A 298 -19.35 -9.16 -3.96
CA GLN A 298 -20.68 -8.68 -4.27
C GLN A 298 -20.58 -7.37 -5.06
N LEU A 299 -21.72 -6.81 -5.46
CA LEU A 299 -21.76 -5.55 -6.20
C LEU A 299 -21.00 -4.40 -5.50
N PRO A 300 -21.08 -4.21 -4.17
CA PRO A 300 -20.29 -3.18 -3.49
C PRO A 300 -18.78 -3.31 -3.69
N GLU A 301 -18.22 -4.53 -3.61
CA GLU A 301 -16.80 -4.77 -3.86
C GLU A 301 -16.39 -4.38 -5.29
N LEU A 302 -17.21 -4.74 -6.27
CA LEU A 302 -16.97 -4.42 -7.69
C LEU A 302 -17.06 -2.91 -7.94
N VAL A 303 -18.02 -2.22 -7.33
CA VAL A 303 -18.15 -0.76 -7.48
C VAL A 303 -16.96 -0.04 -6.84
N VAL A 304 -16.51 -0.46 -5.66
CA VAL A 304 -15.34 0.15 -4.99
C VAL A 304 -14.07 -0.09 -5.81
N ALA A 305 -13.82 -1.32 -6.24
CA ALA A 305 -12.67 -1.64 -7.07
C ALA A 305 -12.73 -0.91 -8.43
N GLY A 306 -13.89 -0.92 -9.08
CA GLY A 306 -14.14 -0.26 -10.35
C GLY A 306 -13.97 1.26 -10.27
N ALA A 307 -14.41 1.89 -9.19
CA ALA A 307 -14.24 3.33 -8.97
C ALA A 307 -12.77 3.75 -8.91
N GLY A 308 -11.92 2.98 -8.25
CA GLY A 308 -10.48 3.28 -8.20
C GLY A 308 -9.79 3.00 -9.54
N ILE A 309 -10.14 1.90 -10.22
CA ILE A 309 -9.65 1.60 -11.57
C ILE A 309 -10.04 2.72 -12.54
N ALA A 310 -11.29 3.17 -12.50
CA ALA A 310 -11.80 4.25 -13.34
C ALA A 310 -11.09 5.59 -13.07
N ALA A 311 -10.83 5.92 -11.80
CA ALA A 311 -10.08 7.13 -11.46
C ALA A 311 -8.62 7.08 -11.96
N GLY A 312 -7.94 5.94 -11.77
CA GLY A 312 -6.59 5.72 -12.28
C GLY A 312 -6.52 5.78 -13.82
N ALA A 313 -7.42 5.08 -14.50
CA ALA A 313 -7.51 5.07 -15.95
C ALA A 313 -7.88 6.44 -16.53
N GLY A 314 -8.79 7.17 -15.87
CA GLY A 314 -9.20 8.51 -16.26
C GLY A 314 -8.04 9.51 -16.19
N MET A 315 -7.28 9.51 -15.09
CA MET A 315 -6.09 10.38 -14.97
C MET A 315 -4.96 9.99 -15.92
N TRP A 316 -4.77 8.69 -16.15
CA TRP A 316 -3.80 8.21 -17.13
C TRP A 316 -4.16 8.61 -18.56
N ALA A 317 -5.45 8.59 -18.91
CA ALA A 317 -5.94 9.10 -20.20
C ALA A 317 -5.77 10.62 -20.30
N LEU A 318 -6.09 11.36 -19.22
CA LEU A 318 -5.89 12.81 -19.14
C LEU A 318 -4.43 13.20 -19.39
N GLN A 319 -3.47 12.51 -18.76
CA GLN A 319 -2.04 12.75 -18.96
C GLN A 319 -1.61 12.61 -20.43
N ARG A 320 -2.32 11.81 -21.23
CA ARG A 320 -2.01 11.58 -22.65
C ARG A 320 -2.68 12.57 -23.58
N TRP A 321 -3.92 12.98 -23.28
CA TRP A 321 -4.70 13.85 -24.14
C TRP A 321 -4.49 15.34 -23.83
N ASP A 322 -4.23 15.66 -22.56
CA ASP A 322 -4.08 17.04 -22.08
C ASP A 322 -2.96 17.12 -21.03
N THR A 323 -1.73 17.13 -21.54
CA THR A 323 -0.51 17.23 -20.72
C THR A 323 -0.45 18.54 -19.94
N ALA A 324 -1.03 19.63 -20.46
CA ALA A 324 -1.03 20.93 -19.80
C ALA A 324 -1.89 20.92 -18.53
N VAL A 325 -3.05 20.28 -18.56
CA VAL A 325 -3.90 20.12 -17.36
C VAL A 325 -3.32 19.10 -16.38
N ALA A 326 -2.73 18.01 -16.87
CA ALA A 326 -2.15 16.97 -16.01
C ALA A 326 -0.85 17.42 -15.32
N HIS A 327 0.00 18.15 -16.03
CA HIS A 327 1.30 18.65 -15.59
C HIS A 327 1.45 20.15 -15.85
N PRO A 328 0.71 20.98 -15.10
CA PRO A 328 0.77 22.42 -15.27
C PRO A 328 2.15 22.95 -14.88
N GLY A 329 2.65 23.92 -15.64
CA GLY A 329 3.83 24.69 -15.28
C GLY A 329 3.60 25.54 -14.01
N VAL A 330 4.67 26.10 -13.48
CA VAL A 330 4.63 26.93 -12.25
C VAL A 330 4.42 28.42 -12.52
N LEU A 331 4.53 28.85 -13.78
CA LEU A 331 4.44 30.26 -14.20
C LEU A 331 3.00 30.75 -14.36
N VAL A 332 2.07 29.83 -14.65
CA VAL A 332 0.65 30.15 -14.89
C VAL A 332 -0.19 29.41 -13.87
N ARG A 333 -1.34 29.98 -13.51
CA ARG A 333 -2.31 29.32 -12.64
C ARG A 333 -2.73 27.97 -13.27
N PRO A 334 -2.69 26.85 -12.53
CA PRO A 334 -3.18 25.57 -13.03
C PRO A 334 -4.68 25.62 -13.32
N ASP A 335 -5.06 25.25 -14.54
CA ASP A 335 -6.45 25.03 -14.92
C ASP A 335 -6.91 23.62 -14.54
N VAL A 336 -8.22 23.45 -14.42
CA VAL A 336 -8.86 22.16 -14.10
C VAL A 336 -9.98 21.92 -15.10
N SER A 337 -9.82 20.91 -15.95
CA SER A 337 -10.89 20.50 -16.85
C SER A 337 -11.99 19.74 -16.09
N LEU A 338 -13.23 19.87 -16.56
CA LEU A 338 -14.36 19.15 -15.96
C LEU A 338 -14.16 17.62 -16.02
N LEU A 339 -13.54 17.13 -17.09
CA LEU A 339 -13.19 15.72 -17.26
C LEU A 339 -12.15 15.25 -16.23
N ALA A 340 -11.12 16.06 -15.95
CA ALA A 340 -10.14 15.76 -14.93
C ALA A 340 -10.77 15.70 -13.53
N LEU A 341 -11.65 16.65 -13.23
CA LEU A 341 -12.38 16.68 -11.97
C LEU A 341 -13.29 15.44 -11.84
N ALA A 342 -14.03 15.10 -12.88
CA ALA A 342 -14.89 13.93 -12.91
C ALA A 342 -14.10 12.63 -12.70
N ALA A 343 -12.94 12.48 -13.37
CA ALA A 343 -12.05 11.33 -13.19
C ALA A 343 -11.60 11.16 -11.73
N ALA A 344 -11.24 12.25 -11.04
CA ALA A 344 -10.89 12.20 -9.62
C ALA A 344 -12.10 11.86 -8.72
N LEU A 345 -13.26 12.47 -8.99
CA LEU A 345 -14.46 12.34 -8.16
C LEU A 345 -15.15 10.98 -8.28
N VAL A 346 -14.96 10.24 -9.37
CA VAL A 346 -15.45 8.86 -9.49
C VAL A 346 -14.94 7.98 -8.34
N ALA A 347 -13.76 8.26 -7.78
CA ALA A 347 -13.24 7.53 -6.63
C ALA A 347 -14.02 7.77 -5.32
N VAL A 348 -14.97 8.72 -5.25
CA VAL A 348 -15.86 8.97 -4.09
C VAL A 348 -16.99 7.95 -4.00
N LEU A 349 -17.31 7.23 -5.09
CA LEU A 349 -18.38 6.23 -5.13
C LEU A 349 -18.45 5.25 -3.93
N PRO A 350 -17.33 4.80 -3.31
CA PRO A 350 -17.38 3.99 -2.10
C PRO A 350 -18.20 4.59 -0.96
N VAL A 351 -18.28 5.91 -0.83
CA VAL A 351 -19.07 6.57 0.23
C VAL A 351 -20.54 6.12 0.18
N TRP A 352 -21.09 5.98 -1.02
CA TRP A 352 -22.48 5.57 -1.22
C TRP A 352 -22.64 4.08 -1.53
N ALA A 353 -21.64 3.42 -2.11
CA ALA A 353 -21.73 2.02 -2.50
C ALA A 353 -21.30 1.05 -1.40
N ALA A 354 -20.42 1.46 -0.49
CA ALA A 354 -19.92 0.57 0.56
C ALA A 354 -21.03 0.21 1.56
N PRO A 355 -21.12 -1.07 1.98
CA PRO A 355 -21.88 -1.44 3.18
C PRO A 355 -21.38 -0.66 4.39
N LEU A 356 -22.29 -0.49 5.34
CA LEU A 356 -22.01 0.19 6.59
C LEU A 356 -20.93 -0.60 7.37
N PRO A 357 -19.84 0.06 7.82
CA PRO A 357 -18.79 -0.62 8.56
C PRO A 357 -19.32 -1.13 9.90
N VAL A 358 -18.78 -2.27 10.36
CA VAL A 358 -19.15 -2.87 11.64
C VAL A 358 -18.46 -2.09 12.76
N THR A 359 -19.18 -1.15 13.37
CA THR A 359 -18.75 -0.37 14.54
C THR A 359 -19.32 -0.96 15.82
N ALA A 360 -18.70 -0.66 16.97
CA ALA A 360 -19.15 -1.18 18.27
C ALA A 360 -20.61 -0.77 18.57
N ARG A 361 -20.99 0.47 18.22
CA ARG A 361 -22.36 0.98 18.35
C ARG A 361 -23.36 0.18 17.51
N ARG A 362 -23.05 -0.08 16.24
CA ARG A 362 -23.95 -0.81 15.32
C ARG A 362 -24.04 -2.29 15.62
N ARG A 363 -23.05 -2.87 16.30
CA ARG A 363 -23.13 -4.27 16.76
C ARG A 363 -24.24 -4.46 17.79
N VAL A 364 -24.55 -3.43 18.58
CA VAL A 364 -25.66 -3.44 19.54
C VAL A 364 -27.01 -3.35 18.83
N GLU A 365 -27.13 -2.49 17.80
CA GLU A 365 -28.35 -2.34 16.99
C GLU A 365 -28.72 -3.57 16.13
N VAL A 366 -27.75 -4.44 15.80
CA VAL A 366 -28.00 -5.67 15.03
C VAL A 366 -28.37 -6.86 15.94
N VAL A 367 -28.06 -6.76 17.24
CA VAL A 367 -28.33 -7.81 18.24
C VAL A 367 -29.62 -7.52 19.02
N ALA A 368 -30.04 -6.26 19.11
CA ALA A 368 -31.37 -5.83 19.52
C ALA A 368 -32.36 -6.01 18.36
#